data_AF-A0A532EJI3-F1
#
_entry.id   AF-A0A532EJI3-F1
#
_cell.length_a   1.000
_cell.length_b   1.000
_cell.length_c   1.000
_cell.angle_alpha   90.00
_cell.angle_beta   90.00
_cell.angle_gamma   90.00
#
_symmetry.space_group_name_H-M   'P 1'
#
loop_
_entity.id
_entity.type
_entity.pdbx_description
1 polymer ?
#
loop_
_entity_poly.entity_id
_entity_poly.type
_entity_poly.pdbx_seq_one_letter_code
_entity_poly.pdbx_strand_id
1 'polypeptide(L)'
;MWFWEAHHFQVLWVTLSTAEGGQADKLTYHHKQLRQRIERQLGYRGLEYYQVRTEEGHGVLHIFWAWRVPDGERARRFWISQEWLSAQWQGLHGAPVVWIKAYQPGHRSRNRLSRYVISQYVQDQSGYVNMCWSWKRSLGFPMSTLWEEMRNQWSSRNAFRRIRG
;
A
#
# COMPACT_ATOMS: atom_id res chain seq x y z
N MET A 1 -7.38 8.36 -10.11
CA MET A 1 -6.76 7.01 -10.32
C MET A 1 -6.61 6.66 -11.80
N TRP A 2 -6.44 7.69 -12.65
CA TRP A 2 -5.74 7.57 -13.92
C TRP A 2 -4.23 7.45 -13.67
N PHE A 3 -3.71 8.01 -12.57
CA PHE A 3 -2.29 8.15 -12.29
C PHE A 3 -1.44 6.85 -12.37
N TRP A 4 -1.66 5.83 -11.52
CA TRP A 4 -0.79 4.63 -11.51
C TRP A 4 -0.70 3.95 -12.87
N GLU A 5 -1.84 3.83 -13.56
CA GLU A 5 -1.91 3.23 -14.89
C GLU A 5 -1.33 4.17 -15.96
N ALA A 6 -1.60 5.47 -15.88
CA ALA A 6 -1.06 6.49 -16.79
C ALA A 6 0.45 6.69 -16.65
N HIS A 7 1.02 6.37 -15.47
CA HIS A 7 2.45 6.47 -15.18
C HIS A 7 3.13 5.09 -15.11
N HIS A 8 2.46 4.03 -15.60
CA HIS A 8 2.98 2.67 -15.75
C HIS A 8 3.48 1.99 -14.46
N PHE A 9 2.93 2.39 -13.31
CA PHE A 9 3.19 1.73 -12.05
C PHE A 9 2.41 0.43 -11.93
N GLN A 10 3.11 -0.58 -11.43
CA GLN A 10 2.56 -1.83 -10.94
C GLN A 10 2.43 -1.74 -9.42
N VAL A 11 1.33 -2.25 -8.86
CA VAL A 11 1.02 -2.10 -7.44
C VAL A 11 0.87 -3.47 -6.75
N LEU A 12 1.44 -3.60 -5.56
CA LEU A 12 1.24 -4.73 -4.65
C LEU A 12 0.54 -4.22 -3.40
N TRP A 13 -0.58 -4.86 -3.03
CA TRP A 13 -1.23 -4.64 -1.75
C TRP A 13 -0.69 -5.66 -0.76
N VAL A 14 -0.16 -5.18 0.36
CA VAL A 14 0.50 -5.97 1.38
C VAL A 14 -0.06 -5.65 2.74
N THR A 15 -0.21 -6.69 3.57
CA THR A 15 -0.52 -6.58 4.98
C THR A 15 0.59 -7.26 5.77
N LEU A 16 1.21 -6.53 6.69
CA LEU A 16 2.22 -7.04 7.62
C LEU A 16 1.66 -6.96 9.03
N SER A 17 1.69 -8.06 9.79
CA SER A 17 1.20 -8.08 11.17
C SER A 17 2.34 -8.14 12.18
N THR A 18 2.06 -7.71 13.40
CA THR A 18 2.87 -7.97 14.59
C THR A 18 2.46 -9.31 15.21
N ALA A 19 3.40 -10.03 15.82
CA ALA A 19 3.10 -11.22 16.62
C ALA A 19 2.59 -10.83 18.03
N GLU A 20 1.97 -11.76 18.75
CA GLU A 20 1.57 -11.55 20.14
C GLU A 20 2.77 -11.18 21.02
N GLY A 21 2.64 -10.14 21.85
CA GLY A 21 3.73 -9.58 22.65
C GLY A 21 4.82 -8.85 21.84
N GLY A 22 4.61 -8.65 20.53
CA GLY A 22 5.55 -7.98 19.64
C GLY A 22 5.56 -6.46 19.76
N GLN A 23 6.48 -5.81 19.03
CA GLN A 23 6.77 -4.39 19.14
C GLN A 23 6.04 -3.58 18.06
N ALA A 24 4.73 -3.36 18.25
CA ALA A 24 3.86 -2.65 17.29
C ALA A 24 4.32 -1.21 16.99
N ASP A 25 5.03 -0.59 17.93
CA ASP A 25 5.67 0.72 17.78
C ASP A 25 6.76 0.72 16.70
N LYS A 26 7.43 -0.41 16.46
CA LYS A 26 8.50 -0.58 15.47
C LYS A 26 8.04 -0.95 14.07
N LEU A 27 6.73 -1.14 13.84
CA LEU A 27 6.18 -1.53 12.54
C LEU A 27 6.69 -0.65 11.39
N THR A 28 6.62 0.67 11.54
CA THR A 28 7.08 1.62 10.52
C THR A 28 8.60 1.55 10.30
N TYR A 29 9.37 1.37 11.38
CA TYR A 29 10.82 1.26 11.28
C TYR A 29 11.26 -0.02 10.56
N HIS A 30 10.67 -1.17 10.92
CA HIS A 30 10.96 -2.44 10.24
C HIS A 30 10.44 -2.45 8.80
N HIS A 31 9.33 -1.78 8.51
CA HIS A 31 8.87 -1.59 7.13
C HIS A 31 9.87 -0.80 6.28
N LYS A 32 10.48 0.26 6.83
CA LYS A 32 11.56 1.00 6.16
C LYS A 32 12.75 0.07 5.84
N GLN A 33 13.16 -0.79 6.79
CA GLN A 33 14.24 -1.75 6.56
C GLN A 33 13.86 -2.79 5.50
N LEU A 34 12.63 -3.31 5.54
CA LEU A 34 12.11 -4.25 4.56
C LEU A 34 12.13 -3.64 3.15
N ARG A 35 11.71 -2.38 3.00
CA ARG A 35 11.77 -1.66 1.72
C ARG A 35 13.21 -1.55 1.21
N GLN A 36 14.16 -1.22 2.07
CA GLN A 36 15.57 -1.18 1.68
C GLN A 36 16.08 -2.55 1.20
N ARG A 37 15.62 -3.66 1.81
CA ARG A 37 15.95 -5.01 1.35
C ARG A 37 15.31 -5.32 -0.01
N ILE A 38 14.05 -4.93 -0.22
CA ILE A 38 13.36 -5.06 -1.52
C ILE A 38 14.14 -4.31 -2.62
N GLU A 39 14.55 -3.07 -2.35
CA GLU A 39 15.32 -2.26 -3.31
C GLU A 39 16.69 -2.87 -3.63
N ARG A 40 17.41 -3.38 -2.61
CA ARG A 40 18.78 -3.88 -2.76
C ARG A 40 18.85 -5.31 -3.30
N GLN A 41 18.02 -6.22 -2.78
CA GLN A 41 18.10 -7.65 -3.08
C GLN A 41 17.25 -8.03 -4.28
N LEU A 42 16.10 -7.37 -4.48
CA LEU A 42 15.20 -7.68 -5.60
C LEU A 42 15.35 -6.69 -6.76
N GLY A 43 16.09 -5.59 -6.55
CA GLY A 43 16.40 -4.60 -7.58
C GLY A 43 15.27 -3.62 -7.88
N TYR A 44 14.23 -3.54 -7.04
CA TYR A 44 13.10 -2.62 -7.24
C TYR A 44 13.42 -1.22 -6.71
N ARG A 45 14.48 -0.59 -7.24
CA ARG A 45 14.90 0.77 -6.86
C ARG A 45 13.80 1.78 -7.16
N GLY A 46 13.67 2.80 -6.30
CA GLY A 46 12.60 3.80 -6.39
C GLY A 46 11.24 3.23 -5.97
N LEU A 47 11.23 2.33 -4.98
CA LEU A 47 9.99 1.73 -4.50
C LEU A 47 9.17 2.78 -3.77
N GLU A 48 8.00 3.07 -4.32
CA GLU A 48 7.04 3.96 -3.71
C GLU A 48 6.08 3.22 -2.79
N TYR A 49 5.56 3.89 -1.78
CA TYR A 49 4.61 3.29 -0.87
C TYR A 49 3.61 4.26 -0.25
N TYR A 50 2.51 3.67 0.17
CA TYR A 50 1.57 4.21 1.14
C TYR A 50 1.32 3.18 2.21
N GLN A 51 1.29 3.61 3.47
CA GLN A 51 1.02 2.73 4.59
C GLN A 51 0.04 3.35 5.58
N VAL A 52 -0.76 2.48 6.18
CA VAL A 52 -1.66 2.78 7.29
C VAL A 52 -1.35 1.79 8.40
N ARG A 53 -1.05 2.30 9.60
CA ARG A 53 -0.92 1.50 10.81
C ARG A 53 -2.25 1.49 11.56
N THR A 54 -2.75 0.30 11.84
CA THR A 54 -3.96 0.06 12.63
C THR A 54 -3.61 -0.69 13.91
N GLU A 55 -4.49 -0.59 14.91
CA GLU A 55 -4.44 -1.37 16.16
C GLU A 55 -5.14 -2.74 16.03
N GLU A 56 -5.43 -3.21 14.81
CA GLU A 56 -6.03 -4.53 14.62
C GLU A 56 -5.13 -5.64 15.19
N GLY A 57 -5.66 -6.47 16.09
CA GLY A 57 -4.91 -7.53 16.76
C GLY A 57 -3.74 -6.98 17.61
N HIS A 58 -2.51 -7.37 17.29
CA HIS A 58 -1.29 -6.85 17.93
C HIS A 58 -0.65 -5.70 17.13
N GLY A 59 -1.40 -5.11 16.19
CA GLY A 59 -0.94 -4.09 15.26
C GLY A 59 -0.74 -4.66 13.87
N VAL A 60 -1.31 -3.98 12.89
CA VAL A 60 -1.22 -4.34 11.47
C VAL A 60 -0.81 -3.13 10.65
N LEU A 61 0.06 -3.36 9.67
CA LEU A 61 0.47 -2.39 8.68
C LEU A 61 -0.10 -2.78 7.32
N HIS A 62 -1.03 -1.98 6.82
CA HIS A 62 -1.57 -2.12 5.48
C HIS A 62 -0.82 -1.20 4.53
N ILE A 63 -0.34 -1.75 3.43
CA ILE A 63 0.66 -1.12 2.59
C ILE A 63 0.27 -1.28 1.12
N PHE A 64 0.37 -0.20 0.36
CA PHE A 64 0.44 -0.28 -1.09
C PHE A 64 1.85 0.04 -1.51
N TRP A 65 2.53 -0.94 -2.10
CA TRP A 65 3.79 -0.73 -2.79
C TRP A 65 3.53 -0.47 -4.25
N ALA A 66 4.13 0.59 -4.80
CA ALA A 66 4.05 0.93 -6.20
C ALA A 66 5.46 0.99 -6.79
N TRP A 67 5.65 0.33 -7.92
CA TRP A 67 6.92 0.34 -8.64
C TRP A 67 6.67 0.35 -10.15
N ARG A 68 7.51 1.09 -10.87
CA ARG A 68 7.58 1.07 -12.32
C ARG A 68 9.00 0.78 -12.74
N VAL A 69 9.15 0.21 -13.93
CA VAL A 69 10.46 -0.01 -14.55
C VAL A 69 11.14 1.35 -14.72
N PRO A 70 12.40 1.53 -14.27
CA PRO A 70 13.14 2.76 -14.52
C PRO A 70 13.32 3.04 -16.01
N ASP A 71 13.41 4.31 -16.37
CA ASP A 71 13.54 4.72 -17.77
C ASP A 71 14.83 4.14 -18.37
N GLY A 72 14.71 3.48 -19.54
CA GLY A 72 15.82 2.81 -20.22
C GLY A 72 16.11 1.38 -19.75
N GLU A 73 15.39 0.85 -18.76
CA GLU A 73 15.51 -0.55 -18.36
C GLU A 73 14.51 -1.47 -19.08
N ARG A 74 14.86 -2.76 -19.18
CA ARG A 74 13.99 -3.78 -19.80
C ARG A 74 12.71 -3.96 -18.98
N ALA A 75 11.58 -4.11 -19.67
CA ALA A 75 10.30 -4.40 -19.06
C ALA A 75 10.38 -5.58 -18.08
N ARG A 76 9.99 -5.32 -16.82
CA ARG A 76 10.00 -6.31 -15.74
C ARG A 76 8.72 -6.19 -14.91
N ARG A 77 8.18 -7.35 -14.51
CA ARG A 77 7.02 -7.40 -13.62
C ARG A 77 7.43 -7.07 -12.18
N PHE A 78 6.62 -6.25 -11.52
CA PHE A 78 6.76 -6.05 -10.08
C PHE A 78 6.15 -7.25 -9.35
N TRP A 79 7.02 -8.10 -8.83
CA TRP A 79 6.62 -9.32 -8.14
C TRP A 79 7.57 -9.64 -6.99
N ILE A 80 6.99 -9.95 -5.84
CA ILE A 80 7.70 -10.35 -4.62
C ILE A 80 7.04 -11.66 -4.17
N SER A 81 7.83 -12.70 -3.92
CA SER A 81 7.28 -13.96 -3.42
C SER A 81 6.79 -13.77 -1.97
N GLN A 82 5.66 -14.39 -1.66
CA GLN A 82 5.12 -14.38 -0.30
C GLN A 82 6.10 -15.06 0.67
N GLU A 83 6.73 -16.15 0.27
CA GLU A 83 7.73 -16.86 1.09
C GLU A 83 8.93 -15.98 1.44
N TRP A 84 9.53 -15.30 0.46
CA TRP A 84 10.64 -14.38 0.71
C TRP A 84 10.19 -13.26 1.64
N LEU A 85 9.00 -12.69 1.40
CA LEU A 85 8.46 -11.62 2.22
C LEU A 85 8.22 -12.07 3.67
N SER A 86 7.63 -13.24 3.88
CA SER A 86 7.45 -13.85 5.20
C SER A 86 8.77 -14.06 5.91
N ALA A 87 9.79 -14.60 5.23
CA ALA A 87 11.11 -14.83 5.81
C ALA A 87 11.80 -13.50 6.20
N GLN A 88 11.72 -12.48 5.35
CA GLN A 88 12.28 -11.16 5.67
C GLN A 88 11.54 -10.49 6.83
N TRP A 89 10.22 -10.60 6.87
CA TRP A 89 9.42 -10.00 7.94
C TRP A 89 9.61 -10.72 9.27
N GLN A 90 9.69 -12.05 9.27
CA GLN A 90 10.07 -12.83 10.44
C GLN A 90 11.44 -12.40 10.97
N GLY A 91 12.44 -12.27 10.10
CA GLY A 91 13.79 -11.87 10.51
C GLY A 91 13.90 -10.42 10.99
N LEU A 92 13.00 -9.52 10.58
CA LEU A 92 13.00 -8.12 11.01
C LEU A 92 12.14 -7.90 12.26
N HIS A 93 10.97 -8.52 12.33
CA HIS A 93 9.91 -8.16 13.26
C HIS A 93 9.40 -9.34 14.09
N GLY A 94 9.83 -10.57 13.80
CA GLY A 94 9.46 -11.77 14.57
C GLY A 94 8.08 -12.33 14.25
N ALA A 95 7.39 -11.79 13.24
CA ALA A 95 6.07 -12.24 12.79
C ALA A 95 6.14 -12.84 11.37
N PRO A 96 5.59 -14.05 11.13
CA PRO A 96 5.72 -14.70 9.82
C PRO A 96 4.53 -14.40 8.89
N VAL A 97 3.41 -13.94 9.45
CA VAL A 97 2.16 -13.76 8.72
C VAL A 97 2.23 -12.47 7.90
N VAL A 98 2.30 -12.65 6.59
CA VAL A 98 2.19 -11.58 5.61
C VAL A 98 1.15 -11.98 4.58
N TRP A 99 0.38 -11.01 4.13
CA TRP A 99 -0.50 -11.18 2.98
C TRP A 99 -0.01 -10.26 1.86
N ILE A 100 0.10 -10.79 0.65
CA ILE A 100 0.51 -10.01 -0.52
C ILE A 100 -0.36 -10.36 -1.71
N LYS A 101 -0.81 -9.34 -2.42
CA LYS A 101 -1.59 -9.50 -3.64
C LYS A 101 -1.21 -8.47 -4.68
N ALA A 102 -0.91 -8.95 -5.88
CA ALA A 102 -0.74 -8.07 -7.02
C ALA A 102 -2.08 -7.41 -7.38
N TYR A 103 -2.04 -6.09 -7.48
CA TYR A 103 -3.15 -5.32 -8.02
C TYR A 103 -3.27 -5.61 -9.52
N GLN A 104 -4.43 -6.08 -9.94
CA GLN A 104 -4.71 -6.33 -11.35
C GLN A 104 -5.31 -5.06 -11.99
N PRO A 105 -4.78 -4.57 -13.12
CA PRO A 105 -5.38 -3.47 -13.86
C PRO A 105 -6.85 -3.77 -14.16
N GLY A 106 -7.75 -2.86 -13.79
CA GLY A 106 -9.18 -3.07 -14.01
C GLY A 106 -10.09 -2.39 -12.98
N HIS A 107 -11.30 -2.07 -13.42
CA HIS A 107 -12.27 -1.29 -12.65
C HIS A 107 -12.61 -1.89 -11.28
N ARG A 108 -12.63 -3.22 -11.11
CA ARG A 108 -12.92 -3.85 -9.80
C ARG A 108 -11.80 -3.67 -8.78
N SER A 109 -10.54 -3.84 -9.18
CA SER A 109 -9.38 -3.65 -8.30
C SER A 109 -9.25 -2.19 -7.89
N ARG A 110 -9.45 -1.26 -8.83
CA ARG A 110 -9.52 0.20 -8.60
C ARG A 110 -10.47 0.54 -7.47
N ASN A 111 -11.70 0.05 -7.59
CA ASN A 111 -12.74 0.31 -6.61
C ASN A 111 -12.44 -0.29 -5.23
N ARG A 112 -11.76 -1.44 -5.15
CA ARG A 112 -11.34 -2.01 -3.86
C ARG A 112 -10.25 -1.17 -3.21
N LEU A 113 -9.28 -0.69 -3.97
CA LEU A 113 -8.18 0.16 -3.47
C LEU A 113 -8.71 1.50 -2.97
N SER A 114 -9.47 2.22 -3.81
CA SER A 114 -10.07 3.50 -3.42
C SER A 114 -11.02 3.34 -2.24
N ARG A 115 -11.85 2.29 -2.21
CA ARG A 115 -12.70 2.00 -1.05
C ARG A 115 -11.91 1.70 0.20
N TYR A 116 -10.82 0.96 0.12
CA TYR A 116 -9.99 0.62 1.27
C TYR A 116 -9.33 1.88 1.86
N VAL A 117 -8.68 2.70 1.01
CA VAL A 117 -8.08 3.96 1.45
C VAL A 117 -9.14 4.90 2.04
N ILE A 118 -10.30 5.02 1.40
CA ILE A 118 -11.38 5.91 1.86
C ILE A 118 -12.07 5.36 3.10
N SER A 119 -12.32 4.05 3.21
CA SER A 119 -12.91 3.48 4.42
C SER A 119 -11.99 3.67 5.62
N GLN A 120 -10.68 3.49 5.43
CA GLN A 120 -9.70 3.72 6.50
C GLN A 120 -9.62 5.20 6.90
N TYR A 121 -9.86 6.13 5.97
CA TYR A 121 -9.78 7.58 6.23
C TYR A 121 -11.11 8.20 6.70
N VAL A 122 -12.26 7.68 6.23
CA VAL A 122 -13.61 8.20 6.53
C VAL A 122 -14.20 7.54 7.77
N GLN A 123 -13.79 6.32 8.12
CA GLN A 123 -14.38 5.66 9.29
C GLN A 123 -13.87 6.13 10.63
N ASP A 124 -12.92 7.09 10.71
CA ASP A 124 -12.45 7.69 11.96
C ASP A 124 -12.32 6.65 13.10
N GLN A 125 -11.82 5.46 12.75
CA GLN A 125 -11.89 4.33 13.67
C GLN A 125 -10.92 4.59 14.81
N SER A 126 -11.45 4.52 16.03
CA SER A 126 -10.70 4.30 17.26
C SER A 126 -9.69 3.16 17.06
N GLY A 127 -8.44 3.48 16.78
CA GLY A 127 -7.40 2.52 16.39
C GLY A 127 -6.52 2.95 15.20
N TYR A 128 -6.79 4.12 14.61
CA TYR A 128 -5.92 4.74 13.61
C TYR A 128 -4.75 5.46 14.29
N VAL A 129 -3.51 4.97 14.10
CA VAL A 129 -2.36 5.51 14.85
C VAL A 129 -1.40 6.33 13.99
N ASN A 130 -1.20 6.00 12.72
CA ASN A 130 -0.32 6.79 11.84
C ASN A 130 -0.47 6.47 10.34
N MET A 131 -0.34 7.50 9.49
CA MET A 131 -0.29 7.40 8.02
C MET A 131 1.05 7.90 7.49
N CYS A 132 1.70 7.13 6.60
CA CYS A 132 2.97 7.54 5.98
C CYS A 132 3.00 7.26 4.48
N TRP A 133 3.70 8.10 3.73
CA TRP A 133 3.84 8.02 2.27
C TRP A 133 5.21 8.44 1.78
N SER A 134 5.61 7.96 0.59
CA SER A 134 6.83 8.43 -0.09
C SER A 134 6.56 9.38 -1.27
N TRP A 135 5.31 9.44 -1.75
CA TRP A 135 4.94 10.10 -3.01
C TRP A 135 5.21 11.60 -3.11
N LYS A 136 5.36 12.29 -1.97
CA LYS A 136 5.70 13.72 -1.95
C LYS A 136 7.04 14.01 -2.65
N ARG A 137 7.94 13.03 -2.73
CA ARG A 137 9.26 13.16 -3.35
C ARG A 137 9.30 12.79 -4.84
N SER A 138 8.31 12.03 -5.32
CA SER A 138 8.37 11.36 -6.62
C SER A 138 7.27 11.79 -7.59
N LEU A 139 6.19 12.39 -7.08
CA LEU A 139 5.01 12.74 -7.89
C LEU A 139 4.78 14.25 -8.05
N GLY A 140 5.43 15.10 -7.25
CA GLY A 140 5.39 16.56 -7.43
C GLY A 140 4.02 17.24 -7.18
N PHE A 141 2.99 16.53 -6.70
CA PHE A 141 1.70 17.14 -6.35
C PHE A 141 1.25 16.86 -4.90
N PRO A 142 0.39 17.73 -4.32
CA PRO A 142 -0.08 17.61 -2.95
C PRO A 142 -0.98 16.38 -2.74
N MET A 143 -0.98 15.81 -1.53
CA MET A 143 -1.88 14.72 -1.17
C MET A 143 -3.35 15.06 -1.43
N SER A 144 -3.76 16.30 -1.18
CA SER A 144 -5.15 16.72 -1.32
C SER A 144 -5.70 16.36 -2.69
N THR A 145 -4.89 16.47 -3.75
CA THR A 145 -5.28 16.09 -5.11
C THR A 145 -5.48 14.58 -5.27
N LEU A 146 -4.56 13.75 -4.75
CA LEU A 146 -4.72 12.29 -4.79
C LEU A 146 -5.93 11.83 -3.96
N TRP A 147 -6.11 12.45 -2.79
CA TRP A 147 -7.23 12.20 -1.89
C TRP A 147 -8.55 12.61 -2.52
N GLU A 148 -8.63 13.80 -3.11
CA GLU A 148 -9.80 14.28 -3.84
C GLU A 148 -10.13 13.37 -5.02
N GLU A 149 -9.14 12.91 -5.77
CA GLU A 149 -9.34 11.94 -6.84
C GLU A 149 -9.92 10.61 -6.34
N MET A 150 -9.41 10.10 -5.22
CA MET A 150 -9.92 8.88 -4.60
C MET A 150 -11.35 9.10 -4.10
N ARG A 151 -11.60 10.21 -3.38
CA ARG A 151 -12.92 10.60 -2.87
C ARG A 151 -13.94 10.75 -4.00
N ASN A 152 -13.58 11.43 -5.09
CA ASN A 152 -14.46 11.63 -6.24
C ASN A 152 -14.87 10.29 -6.87
N GLN A 153 -13.94 9.34 -7.01
CA GLN A 153 -14.26 7.99 -7.50
C GLN A 153 -15.24 7.23 -6.60
N TRP A 154 -15.21 7.46 -5.29
CA TRP A 154 -16.18 6.90 -4.36
C TRP A 154 -17.55 7.59 -4.46
N SER A 155 -17.57 8.92 -4.48
CA SER A 155 -18.80 9.73 -4.55
C SER A 155 -19.59 9.50 -5.84
N SER A 156 -18.91 9.40 -7.00
CA SER A 156 -19.56 9.13 -8.29
C SER A 156 -20.37 7.82 -8.29
N ARG A 157 -20.04 6.85 -7.43
CA ARG A 157 -20.79 5.59 -7.31
C ARG A 157 -21.88 5.61 -6.23
N ASN A 158 -21.73 6.40 -5.16
CA ASN A 158 -22.80 6.56 -4.18
C ASN A 158 -23.98 7.36 -4.76
N ALA A 159 -23.72 8.31 -5.66
CA ALA A 159 -24.76 8.94 -6.47
C ALA A 159 -25.51 7.91 -7.34
N PHE A 160 -24.79 7.01 -8.02
CA PHE A 160 -25.39 5.94 -8.84
C PHE A 160 -26.15 4.88 -8.04
N ARG A 161 -25.80 4.63 -6.77
CA ARG A 161 -26.55 3.75 -5.87
C ARG A 161 -27.81 4.38 -5.28
N ARG A 162 -27.86 5.72 -5.15
CA ARG A 162 -29.04 6.46 -4.67
C ARG A 162 -30.15 6.62 -5.71
N ILE A 163 -29.84 6.49 -7.01
CA ILE A 163 -30.81 6.66 -8.12
C ILE A 163 -31.50 5.33 -8.48
N ARG A 164 -31.08 4.20 -7.90
CA ARG A 164 -31.70 2.88 -8.08
C ARG A 164 -32.06 2.20 -6.74
N GLY A 165 -32.35 3.01 -5.73
CA GLY A 165 -33.01 2.58 -4.49
C GLY A 165 -34.45 3.07 -4.51
#